data_AF-A0A916Q642-F1
#
_entry.id   AF-A0A916Q642-F1
#
_cell.length_a   1.000
_cell.length_b   1.000
_cell.length_c   1.000
_cell.angle_alpha   90.00
_cell.angle_beta   90.00
_cell.angle_gamma   90.00
#
_symmetry.space_group_name_H-M   'P 1'
#
loop_
_entity.id
_entity.type
_entity.pdbx_description
1 polymer ?
#
loop_
_entity_poly.entity_id
_entity_poly.type
_entity_poly.pdbx_seq_one_letter_code
_entity_poly.pdbx_strand_id
1 'polypeptide(L)'
;MTVAYPHKFRGQLSAEDILDNVVRQREVHMTTLNRYRFSEQRSCKDLTGLIELLNGKPRDLIQDLSHHVSDEARHAMWLTDLLYELGEEIGTPDGNLYIDEFTRLSKYEPSANPEDIVIDALAGINVAEKRGCEYFAAHIRSLKKAEQTDENIKIRETIEKILPEEAAHVRWGNRKLAEISKKSEAHRTKVEVAKRKYVAIEQAAFESGMDVLAGAEVRRLENLLKISETLPLWERPQYLLNQLPETLFSTELQKTRIDIFKKAWDKDPSSFVEKFIPMFFNANLKETASKAVNH
;
A
#
# COMPACT_ATOMS: atom_id res chain seq x y z
N MET A 1 17.69 -12.27 13.18
CA MET A 1 16.38 -12.22 12.50
C MET A 1 16.54 -11.30 11.30
N THR A 2 16.50 -11.85 10.10
CA THR A 2 16.58 -11.08 8.86
C THR A 2 15.23 -10.42 8.65
N VAL A 3 15.20 -9.09 8.64
CA VAL A 3 14.00 -8.31 8.31
C VAL A 3 13.67 -8.63 6.85
N ALA A 4 12.56 -9.33 6.61
CA ALA A 4 12.04 -9.51 5.26
C ALA A 4 11.46 -8.16 4.81
N TYR A 5 12.25 -7.41 4.05
CA TYR A 5 11.78 -6.26 3.29
C TYR A 5 11.02 -6.76 2.06
N PRO A 6 9.96 -6.06 1.62
CA PRO A 6 9.37 -6.31 0.32
C PRO A 6 10.44 -6.27 -0.77
N HIS A 7 10.33 -7.16 -1.76
CA HIS A 7 11.30 -7.18 -2.85
C HIS A 7 11.19 -5.89 -3.67
N LYS A 8 12.35 -5.40 -4.15
CA LYS A 8 12.37 -4.38 -5.20
C LYS A 8 11.51 -4.87 -6.38
N PHE A 9 10.76 -3.95 -6.99
CA PHE A 9 10.15 -4.15 -8.32
C PHE A 9 11.06 -4.96 -9.21
N ARG A 10 10.51 -5.85 -10.06
CA ARG A 10 11.18 -6.54 -11.17
C ARG A 10 12.25 -5.67 -11.87
N GLY A 11 13.43 -5.55 -11.27
CA GLY A 11 14.57 -4.74 -11.68
C GLY A 11 14.41 -3.23 -11.96
N GLN A 12 13.41 -2.47 -11.48
CA GLN A 12 13.23 -1.09 -12.03
C GLN A 12 13.09 0.14 -11.11
N LEU A 13 12.36 0.20 -9.98
CA LEU A 13 12.34 1.42 -9.13
C LEU A 13 12.12 1.08 -7.64
N SER A 14 12.87 1.74 -6.74
CA SER A 14 12.66 1.73 -5.29
C SER A 14 11.65 2.82 -4.87
N ALA A 15 11.15 2.76 -3.62
CA ALA A 15 10.30 3.83 -3.07
C ALA A 15 10.98 5.21 -3.17
N GLU A 16 12.29 5.26 -2.98
CA GLU A 16 13.08 6.48 -3.12
C GLU A 16 13.17 6.96 -4.57
N ASP A 17 13.32 6.05 -5.55
CA ASP A 17 13.33 6.42 -6.97
C ASP A 17 11.97 6.98 -7.42
N ILE A 18 10.88 6.46 -6.86
CA ILE A 18 9.53 6.99 -7.10
C ILE A 18 9.41 8.39 -6.47
N LEU A 19 9.78 8.52 -5.20
CA LEU A 19 9.56 9.74 -4.44
C LEU A 19 10.48 10.89 -4.87
N ASP A 20 11.70 10.61 -5.35
CA ASP A 20 12.59 11.60 -5.95
C ASP A 20 11.96 12.31 -7.17
N ASN A 21 11.04 11.63 -7.88
CA ASN A 21 10.25 12.22 -8.96
C ASN A 21 8.97 12.90 -8.46
N VAL A 22 8.29 12.32 -7.47
CA VAL A 22 7.05 12.85 -6.89
C VAL A 22 7.28 14.23 -6.28
N VAL A 23 8.32 14.41 -5.47
CA VAL A 23 8.58 15.69 -4.77
C VAL A 23 8.89 16.85 -5.73
N ARG A 24 9.22 16.56 -6.99
CA ARG A 24 9.48 17.57 -8.04
C ARG A 24 8.22 18.01 -8.77
N GLN A 25 7.12 17.27 -8.63
CA GLN A 25 5.86 17.49 -9.33
C GLN A 25 4.77 17.76 -8.30
N ARG A 26 4.54 19.04 -8.00
CA ARG A 26 3.66 19.46 -6.90
C ARG A 26 2.28 18.79 -6.94
N GLU A 27 1.62 18.73 -8.10
CA GLU A 27 0.31 18.09 -8.28
C GLU A 27 0.31 16.61 -7.85
N VAL A 28 1.34 15.86 -8.27
CA VAL A 28 1.51 14.45 -7.90
C VAL A 28 1.86 14.33 -6.42
N HIS A 29 2.70 15.22 -5.91
CA HIS A 29 3.10 15.28 -4.51
C HIS A 29 1.89 15.47 -3.58
N MET A 30 1.01 16.42 -3.89
CA MET A 30 -0.20 16.68 -3.09
C MET A 30 -1.17 15.49 -3.17
N THR A 31 -1.31 14.88 -4.34
CA THR A 31 -2.08 13.64 -4.50
C THR A 31 -1.52 12.51 -3.62
N THR A 32 -0.19 12.36 -3.55
CA THR A 32 0.47 11.36 -2.68
C THR A 32 0.21 11.65 -1.21
N LEU A 33 0.28 12.91 -0.76
CA LEU A 33 -0.03 13.28 0.62
C LEU A 33 -1.49 13.02 0.99
N ASN A 34 -2.44 13.32 0.09
CA ASN A 34 -3.85 13.01 0.29
C ASN A 34 -4.09 11.48 0.35
N ARG A 35 -3.31 10.68 -0.39
CA ARG A 35 -3.35 9.21 -0.27
C ARG A 35 -2.85 8.73 1.09
N TYR A 36 -1.78 9.31 1.64
CA TYR A 36 -1.35 8.99 3.01
C TYR A 36 -2.47 9.31 4.00
N ARG A 37 -2.99 10.55 3.96
CA ARG A 37 -4.09 10.98 4.83
C ARG A 37 -5.27 10.00 4.79
N PHE A 38 -5.68 9.61 3.59
CA PHE A 38 -6.80 8.69 3.41
C PHE A 38 -6.46 7.27 3.89
N SER A 39 -5.21 6.82 3.72
CA SER A 39 -4.73 5.55 4.25
C SER A 39 -4.85 5.49 5.77
N GLU A 40 -4.37 6.51 6.50
CA GLU A 40 -4.42 6.49 7.98
C GLU A 40 -5.86 6.53 8.52
N GLN A 41 -6.74 7.28 7.85
CA GLN A 41 -8.18 7.24 8.15
C GLN A 41 -8.77 5.84 7.94
N ARG A 42 -8.30 5.14 6.89
CA ARG A 42 -8.77 3.79 6.62
C ARG A 42 -8.21 2.78 7.62
N SER A 43 -6.94 2.91 8.01
CA SER A 43 -6.32 2.14 9.08
C SER A 43 -7.13 2.26 10.39
N CYS A 44 -7.58 3.46 10.76
CA CYS A 44 -8.46 3.66 11.92
C CYS A 44 -9.73 2.79 11.85
N LYS A 45 -10.39 2.80 10.69
CA LYS A 45 -11.62 2.02 10.48
C LYS A 45 -11.37 0.53 10.54
N ASP A 46 -10.32 0.06 9.87
CA ASP A 46 -10.01 -1.37 9.77
C ASP A 46 -9.56 -1.93 11.13
N LEU A 47 -8.73 -1.20 11.88
CA LEU A 47 -8.34 -1.55 13.25
C LEU A 47 -9.55 -1.55 14.21
N THR A 48 -10.46 -0.59 14.09
CA THR A 48 -11.70 -0.56 14.88
C THR A 48 -12.58 -1.76 14.55
N GLY A 49 -12.75 -2.10 13.27
CA GLY A 49 -13.49 -3.29 12.85
C GLY A 49 -12.86 -4.58 13.37
N LEU A 50 -11.53 -4.66 13.42
CA LEU A 50 -10.83 -5.80 14.04
C LEU A 50 -11.11 -5.89 15.55
N ILE A 51 -11.09 -4.76 16.28
CA ILE A 51 -11.43 -4.73 17.71
C ILE A 51 -12.85 -5.28 17.94
N GLU A 52 -13.81 -4.85 17.11
CA GLU A 52 -15.20 -5.33 17.17
C GLU A 52 -15.29 -6.83 16.89
N LEU A 53 -14.62 -7.31 15.83
CA LEU A 53 -14.58 -8.73 15.46
C LEU A 53 -14.01 -9.61 16.58
N LEU A 54 -12.93 -9.15 17.20
CA LEU A 54 -12.25 -9.84 18.29
C LEU A 54 -13.05 -9.81 19.61
N ASN A 55 -14.07 -8.95 19.70
CA ASN A 55 -15.02 -8.89 20.82
C ASN A 55 -14.34 -8.94 22.20
N GLY A 56 -13.37 -8.04 22.41
CA GLY A 56 -12.66 -7.92 23.68
C GLY A 56 -11.55 -8.96 23.94
N LYS A 57 -11.20 -9.81 22.97
CA LYS A 57 -10.26 -10.92 23.18
C LYS A 57 -9.17 -11.04 22.10
N PRO A 58 -7.89 -11.19 22.48
CA PRO A 58 -7.34 -11.13 23.84
C PRO A 58 -7.24 -9.67 24.34
N ARG A 59 -7.41 -9.46 25.66
CA ARG A 59 -7.58 -8.12 26.27
C ARG A 59 -6.41 -7.17 26.03
N ASP A 60 -5.19 -7.70 26.08
CA ASP A 60 -3.97 -6.92 25.84
C ASP A 60 -3.87 -6.48 24.38
N LEU A 61 -4.24 -7.35 23.43
CA LEU A 61 -4.29 -7.00 22.01
C LEU A 61 -5.33 -5.91 21.75
N ILE A 62 -6.51 -5.99 22.36
CA ILE A 62 -7.54 -4.96 22.21
C ILE A 62 -7.07 -3.60 22.72
N GLN A 63 -6.37 -3.58 23.85
CA GLN A 63 -5.77 -2.35 24.38
C GLN A 63 -4.73 -1.78 23.41
N ASP A 64 -3.82 -2.63 22.93
CA ASP A 64 -2.78 -2.22 21.97
C ASP A 64 -3.39 -1.68 20.67
N LEU A 65 -4.39 -2.37 20.10
CA LEU A 65 -5.12 -1.93 18.90
C LEU A 65 -5.85 -0.60 19.14
N SER A 66 -6.38 -0.36 20.33
CA SER A 66 -7.05 0.91 20.67
C SER A 66 -6.06 2.07 20.71
N HIS A 67 -4.84 1.85 21.21
CA HIS A 67 -3.78 2.85 21.14
C HIS A 67 -3.35 3.09 19.68
N HIS A 68 -3.21 2.01 18.89
CA HIS A 68 -2.89 2.11 17.47
C HIS A 68 -3.93 2.95 16.71
N VAL A 69 -5.24 2.72 16.93
CA VAL A 69 -6.31 3.57 16.37
C VAL A 69 -6.11 5.05 16.73
N SER A 70 -5.70 5.35 17.96
CA SER A 70 -5.46 6.73 18.39
C SER A 70 -4.26 7.36 17.68
N ASP A 71 -3.22 6.58 17.41
CA ASP A 71 -2.03 7.03 16.68
C ASP A 71 -2.41 7.32 15.21
N GLU A 72 -3.10 6.39 14.55
CA GLU A 72 -3.56 6.57 13.16
C GLU A 72 -4.49 7.77 12.99
N ALA A 73 -5.39 8.00 13.95
CA ALA A 73 -6.28 9.15 13.93
C ALA A 73 -5.49 10.47 14.02
N ARG A 74 -4.39 10.47 14.79
CA ARG A 74 -3.50 11.62 14.93
C ARG A 74 -2.65 11.82 13.68
N HIS A 75 -2.16 10.75 13.03
CA HIS A 75 -1.48 10.83 11.74
C HIS A 75 -2.38 11.43 10.67
N ALA A 76 -3.62 10.91 10.56
CA ALA A 76 -4.64 11.41 9.66
C ALA A 76 -4.93 12.89 9.88
N MET A 77 -5.06 13.31 11.14
CA MET A 77 -5.27 14.71 11.52
C MET A 77 -4.09 15.58 11.06
N TRP A 78 -2.85 15.22 11.38
CA TRP A 78 -1.68 16.01 10.96
C TRP A 78 -1.57 16.17 9.43
N LEU A 79 -1.85 15.10 8.67
CA LEU A 79 -1.85 15.15 7.21
C LEU A 79 -3.03 15.97 6.66
N THR A 80 -4.18 15.93 7.35
CA THR A 80 -5.35 16.76 7.01
C THR A 80 -5.05 18.24 7.21
N ASP A 81 -4.48 18.60 8.36
CA ASP A 81 -4.10 19.97 8.68
C ASP A 81 -3.05 20.48 7.69
N LEU A 82 -2.04 19.66 7.36
CA LEU A 82 -1.04 19.98 6.34
C LEU A 82 -1.69 20.32 4.99
N LEU A 83 -2.57 19.46 4.47
CA LEU A 83 -3.23 19.67 3.18
C LEU A 83 -4.14 20.90 3.21
N TYR A 84 -4.87 21.11 4.30
CA TYR A 84 -5.69 22.29 4.50
C TYR A 84 -4.86 23.58 4.42
N GLU A 85 -3.74 23.61 5.14
CA GLU A 85 -2.86 24.78 5.20
C GLU A 85 -2.12 25.04 3.88
N LEU A 86 -1.91 24.01 3.06
CA LEU A 86 -1.38 24.12 1.70
C LEU A 86 -2.45 24.52 0.66
N GLY A 87 -3.72 24.63 1.06
CA GLY A 87 -4.84 24.99 0.19
C GLY A 87 -5.29 23.86 -0.75
N GLU A 88 -4.99 22.61 -0.40
CA GLU A 88 -5.33 21.44 -1.22
C GLU A 88 -6.73 20.88 -0.93
N GLU A 89 -7.29 20.16 -1.90
CA GLU A 89 -8.55 19.46 -1.70
C GLU A 89 -8.39 18.23 -0.79
N ILE A 90 -9.28 18.11 0.19
CA ILE A 90 -9.28 17.04 1.21
C ILE A 90 -10.37 16.02 0.87
N GLY A 91 -10.40 15.58 -0.39
CA GLY A 91 -11.34 14.59 -0.90
C GLY A 91 -10.84 13.15 -0.77
N THR A 92 -11.68 12.18 -1.12
CA THR A 92 -11.23 10.81 -1.39
C THR A 92 -10.30 10.84 -2.61
N PRO A 93 -9.07 10.29 -2.53
CA PRO A 93 -8.16 10.28 -3.67
C PRO A 93 -8.72 9.47 -4.84
N ASP A 94 -8.52 9.95 -6.06
CA ASP A 94 -8.95 9.26 -7.30
C ASP A 94 -8.19 7.95 -7.56
N GLY A 95 -8.77 7.07 -8.37
CA GLY A 95 -8.10 5.89 -8.95
C GLY A 95 -7.97 4.70 -7.99
N ASN A 96 -7.30 3.64 -8.46
CA ASN A 96 -7.07 2.45 -7.63
C ASN A 96 -6.23 2.80 -6.39
N LEU A 97 -6.80 2.55 -5.21
CA LEU A 97 -6.12 2.76 -3.94
C LEU A 97 -5.45 1.46 -3.50
N TYR A 98 -4.18 1.57 -3.09
CA TYR A 98 -3.42 0.48 -2.50
C TYR A 98 -4.22 -0.25 -1.41
N ILE A 99 -4.83 0.52 -0.49
CA ILE A 99 -5.55 -0.03 0.65
C ILE A 99 -6.79 -0.83 0.22
N ASP A 100 -7.52 -0.38 -0.81
CA ASP A 100 -8.69 -1.10 -1.31
C ASP A 100 -8.29 -2.43 -1.96
N GLU A 101 -7.19 -2.44 -2.72
CA GLU A 101 -6.66 -3.66 -3.33
C GLU A 101 -6.12 -4.62 -2.27
N PHE A 102 -5.43 -4.09 -1.26
CA PHE A 102 -4.95 -4.87 -0.12
C PHE A 102 -6.11 -5.53 0.62
N THR A 103 -7.16 -4.76 0.96
CA THR A 103 -8.38 -5.29 1.58
C THR A 103 -9.00 -6.38 0.70
N ARG A 104 -9.17 -6.11 -0.61
CA ARG A 104 -9.78 -7.06 -1.56
C ARG A 104 -9.07 -8.41 -1.58
N LEU A 105 -7.75 -8.39 -1.73
CA LEU A 105 -6.92 -9.59 -1.76
C LEU A 105 -6.88 -10.32 -0.41
N SER A 106 -7.12 -9.60 0.69
CA SER A 106 -7.13 -10.15 2.06
C SER A 106 -8.48 -10.76 2.49
N LYS A 107 -9.60 -10.50 1.78
CA LYS A 107 -10.97 -10.92 2.16
C LYS A 107 -11.18 -12.43 2.40
N TYR A 108 -10.27 -13.29 1.96
CA TYR A 108 -10.43 -14.73 2.13
C TYR A 108 -10.00 -15.18 3.52
N GLU A 109 -10.99 -15.52 4.34
CA GLU A 109 -10.83 -16.09 5.68
C GLU A 109 -11.34 -17.55 5.72
N PRO A 110 -10.45 -18.54 5.55
CA PRO A 110 -10.84 -19.95 5.55
C PRO A 110 -11.08 -20.52 6.97
N SER A 111 -10.62 -19.82 8.02
CA SER A 111 -10.60 -20.33 9.39
C SER A 111 -11.51 -19.51 10.30
N ALA A 112 -12.42 -20.20 11.00
CA ALA A 112 -13.19 -19.63 12.10
C ALA A 112 -12.42 -19.67 13.45
N ASN A 113 -11.17 -20.14 13.45
CA ASN A 113 -10.36 -20.19 14.66
C ASN A 113 -9.90 -18.78 15.06
N PRO A 114 -10.27 -18.28 16.26
CA PRO A 114 -9.91 -16.93 16.69
C PRO A 114 -8.40 -16.65 16.69
N GLU A 115 -7.57 -17.65 16.96
CA GLU A 115 -6.12 -17.46 16.95
C GLU A 115 -5.57 -17.30 15.52
N ASP A 116 -6.15 -18.01 14.55
CA ASP A 116 -5.76 -17.88 13.14
C ASP A 116 -6.14 -16.49 12.62
N ILE A 117 -7.31 -15.98 13.00
CA ILE A 117 -7.76 -14.61 12.71
C ILE A 117 -6.76 -13.59 13.28
N VAL A 118 -6.34 -13.76 14.53
CA VAL A 118 -5.35 -12.87 15.17
C VAL A 118 -4.00 -12.92 14.45
N ILE A 119 -3.51 -14.11 14.08
CA ILE A 119 -2.25 -14.26 13.34
C ILE A 119 -2.33 -13.57 11.98
N ASP A 120 -3.41 -13.79 11.24
CA ASP A 120 -3.62 -13.19 9.93
C ASP A 120 -3.74 -11.66 10.03
N ALA A 121 -4.54 -11.14 10.96
CA ALA A 121 -4.69 -9.72 11.18
C ALA A 121 -3.36 -9.04 11.55
N LEU A 122 -2.60 -9.61 12.50
CA LEU A 122 -1.29 -9.08 12.89
C LEU A 122 -0.28 -9.13 11.74
N ALA A 123 -0.31 -10.18 10.91
CA ALA A 123 0.55 -10.28 9.74
C ALA A 123 0.20 -9.22 8.68
N GLY A 124 -1.09 -9.02 8.42
CA GLY A 124 -1.61 -8.00 7.49
C GLY A 124 -1.28 -6.58 7.91
N ILE A 125 -1.58 -6.23 9.17
CA ILE A 125 -1.21 -4.92 9.75
C ILE A 125 0.30 -4.72 9.58
N ASN A 126 1.12 -5.63 10.11
CA ASN A 126 2.56 -5.46 10.15
C ASN A 126 3.24 -5.33 8.76
N VAL A 127 2.67 -5.87 7.68
CA VAL A 127 3.22 -5.62 6.33
C VAL A 127 2.79 -4.28 5.76
N ALA A 128 1.56 -3.82 6.04
CA ALA A 128 1.09 -2.50 5.65
C ALA A 128 1.89 -1.39 6.37
N GLU A 129 2.08 -1.51 7.68
CA GLU A 129 2.91 -0.60 8.50
C GLU A 129 4.36 -0.54 7.96
N LYS A 130 4.93 -1.67 7.54
CA LYS A 130 6.28 -1.70 6.95
C LYS A 130 6.35 -0.91 5.66
N ARG A 131 5.32 -1.02 4.81
CA ARG A 131 5.23 -0.26 3.56
C ARG A 131 5.10 1.24 3.84
N GLY A 132 4.21 1.63 4.75
CA GLY A 132 4.05 3.02 5.19
C GLY A 132 5.35 3.60 5.70
N CYS A 133 5.99 2.92 6.66
CA CYS A 133 7.28 3.31 7.22
C CYS A 133 8.39 3.43 6.14
N GLU A 134 8.46 2.50 5.17
CA GLU A 134 9.41 2.58 4.06
C GLU A 134 9.17 3.83 3.20
N TYR A 135 7.91 4.10 2.86
CA TYR A 135 7.50 5.25 2.05
C TYR A 135 7.78 6.57 2.76
N PHE A 136 7.38 6.72 4.02
CA PHE A 136 7.65 7.92 4.81
C PHE A 136 9.15 8.19 4.93
N ALA A 137 9.94 7.16 5.22
CA ALA A 137 11.40 7.30 5.32
C ALA A 137 12.02 7.71 3.97
N ALA A 138 11.57 7.12 2.86
CA ALA A 138 12.01 7.50 1.53
C ALA A 138 11.60 8.93 1.17
N HIS A 139 10.39 9.34 1.55
CA HIS A 139 9.85 10.68 1.27
C HIS A 139 10.65 11.76 1.98
N ILE A 140 10.97 11.55 3.26
CA ILE A 140 11.86 12.42 4.02
C ILE A 140 13.22 12.54 3.33
N ARG A 141 13.80 11.44 2.84
CA ARG A 141 15.07 11.46 2.12
C ARG A 141 14.97 12.26 0.82
N SER A 142 13.93 12.06 0.03
CA SER A 142 13.69 12.81 -1.21
C SER A 142 13.50 14.31 -0.94
N LEU A 143 12.73 14.68 0.09
CA LEU A 143 12.51 16.08 0.50
C LEU A 143 13.79 16.77 0.99
N LYS A 144 14.72 16.02 1.61
CA LYS A 144 16.04 16.55 2.02
C LYS A 144 16.95 16.85 0.83
N LYS A 145 16.75 16.18 -0.31
CA LYS A 145 17.50 16.43 -1.56
C LYS A 145 16.87 17.52 -2.42
N ALA A 146 15.55 17.70 -2.31
CA ALA A 146 14.80 18.70 -3.06
C ALA A 146 15.10 20.14 -2.58
N GLU A 147 14.62 21.13 -3.34
CA GLU A 147 14.68 22.53 -2.92
C GLU A 147 13.96 22.74 -1.58
N GLN A 148 14.61 23.45 -0.65
CA GLN A 148 14.11 23.67 0.71
C GLN A 148 13.16 24.88 0.75
N THR A 149 12.03 24.76 0.06
CA THR A 149 10.93 25.72 0.14
C THR A 149 10.17 25.55 1.46
N ASP A 150 9.43 26.58 1.89
CA ASP A 150 8.60 26.51 3.10
C ASP A 150 7.58 25.35 3.04
N GLU A 151 7.00 25.11 1.85
CA GLU A 151 6.12 23.97 1.58
C GLU A 151 6.83 22.63 1.83
N ASN A 152 8.00 22.42 1.22
CA ASN A 152 8.74 21.15 1.35
C ASN A 152 9.24 20.90 2.78
N ILE A 153 9.67 21.97 3.48
CA ILE A 153 10.07 21.89 4.88
C ILE A 153 8.89 21.44 5.74
N LYS A 154 7.73 22.08 5.56
CA LYS A 154 6.52 21.78 6.32
C LYS A 154 6.01 20.35 6.10
N ILE A 155 6.04 19.87 4.86
CA ILE A 155 5.69 18.49 4.52
C ILE A 155 6.67 17.52 5.21
N ARG A 156 7.97 17.77 5.09
CA ARG A 156 9.00 16.93 5.72
C ARG A 156 8.80 16.86 7.23
N GLU A 157 8.62 17.99 7.90
CA GLU A 157 8.43 18.05 9.35
C GLU A 157 7.17 17.32 9.80
N THR A 158 6.10 17.35 8.99
CA THR A 158 4.88 16.59 9.26
C THR A 158 5.14 15.09 9.18
N ILE A 159 5.82 14.63 8.13
CA ILE A 159 6.15 13.20 7.97
C ILE A 159 7.17 12.74 9.05
N GLU A 160 8.10 13.60 9.46
CA GLU A 160 9.07 13.32 10.54
C GLU A 160 8.39 13.15 11.91
N LYS A 161 7.20 13.73 12.12
CA LYS A 161 6.38 13.48 13.33
C LYS A 161 5.73 12.09 13.31
N ILE A 162 5.29 11.63 12.14
CA ILE A 162 4.58 10.36 11.94
C ILE A 162 5.53 9.16 12.00
N LEU A 163 6.68 9.25 11.32
CA LEU A 163 7.59 8.11 11.12
C LEU A 163 8.00 7.35 12.42
N PRO A 164 8.26 8.01 13.56
CA PRO A 164 8.59 7.30 14.80
C PRO A 164 7.45 6.40 15.33
N GLU A 165 6.19 6.85 15.18
CA GLU A 165 4.98 6.11 15.59
C GLU A 165 4.79 4.88 14.69
N GLU A 166 4.84 5.05 13.37
CA GLU A 166 4.83 3.96 12.36
C GLU A 166 5.91 2.89 12.64
N ALA A 167 7.14 3.35 12.91
CA ALA A 167 8.22 2.45 13.24
C ALA A 167 7.97 1.68 14.55
N ALA A 168 7.22 2.27 15.49
CA ALA A 168 6.78 1.60 16.71
C ALA A 168 5.71 0.55 16.44
N HIS A 169 4.75 0.82 15.56
CA HIS A 169 3.73 -0.14 15.12
C HIS A 169 4.36 -1.36 14.45
N VAL A 170 5.32 -1.16 13.55
CA VAL A 170 6.11 -2.25 12.95
C VAL A 170 6.83 -3.09 14.03
N ARG A 171 7.47 -2.45 15.01
CA ARG A 171 8.16 -3.18 16.09
C ARG A 171 7.17 -3.96 16.95
N TRP A 172 6.02 -3.38 17.25
CA TRP A 172 4.94 -4.00 18.01
C TRP A 172 4.39 -5.24 17.28
N GLY A 173 4.04 -5.13 16.00
CA GLY A 173 3.50 -6.23 15.20
C GLY A 173 4.49 -7.40 15.09
N ASN A 174 5.77 -7.10 14.81
CA ASN A 174 6.82 -8.12 14.79
C ASN A 174 6.98 -8.82 16.16
N ARG A 175 6.88 -8.07 17.27
CA ARG A 175 6.97 -8.63 18.62
C ARG A 175 5.79 -9.57 18.91
N LYS A 176 4.55 -9.15 18.66
CA LYS A 176 3.35 -9.98 18.88
C LYS A 176 3.37 -11.27 18.06
N LEU A 177 3.75 -11.19 16.78
CA LEU A 177 3.90 -12.38 15.93
C LEU A 177 5.01 -13.32 16.42
N ALA A 178 6.12 -12.78 16.95
CA ALA A 178 7.20 -13.57 17.53
C ALA A 178 6.80 -14.24 18.85
N GLU A 179 6.00 -13.58 19.69
CA GLU A 179 5.41 -14.17 20.90
C GLU A 179 4.52 -15.36 20.57
N ILE A 180 3.64 -15.23 19.57
CA ILE A 180 2.79 -16.34 19.10
C ILE A 180 3.65 -17.49 18.55
N SER A 181 4.67 -17.18 17.75
CA SER A 181 5.57 -18.19 17.18
C SER A 181 6.33 -19.02 18.24
N LYS A 182 6.57 -18.47 19.42
CA LYS A 182 7.26 -19.15 20.52
C LYS A 182 6.38 -20.14 21.28
N LYS A 183 5.05 -20.12 21.08
CA LYS A 183 4.12 -21.00 21.81
C LYS A 183 4.30 -22.48 21.47
N SER A 184 4.44 -22.80 20.18
CA SER A 184 4.76 -24.15 19.70
C SER A 184 5.19 -24.15 18.24
N GLU A 185 5.71 -25.29 17.77
CA GLU A 185 6.08 -25.47 16.36
C GLU A 185 4.91 -25.20 15.40
N ALA A 186 3.70 -25.64 15.76
CA ALA A 186 2.50 -25.40 14.96
C ALA A 186 2.18 -23.90 14.83
N HIS A 187 2.32 -23.12 15.91
CA HIS A 187 2.13 -21.66 15.85
C HIS A 187 3.19 -20.98 15.00
N ARG A 188 4.45 -21.44 15.12
CA ARG A 188 5.55 -20.95 14.28
C ARG A 188 5.23 -21.15 12.81
N THR A 189 4.76 -22.34 12.41
CA THR A 189 4.35 -22.59 11.03
C THR A 189 3.22 -21.66 10.58
N LYS A 190 2.17 -21.49 11.39
CA LYS A 190 1.05 -20.59 11.08
C LYS A 190 1.50 -19.15 10.85
N VAL A 191 2.31 -18.62 11.76
CA VAL A 191 2.84 -17.25 11.65
C VAL A 191 3.69 -17.09 10.39
N GLU A 192 4.54 -18.06 10.06
CA GLU A 192 5.38 -17.98 8.86
C GLU A 192 4.56 -18.09 7.57
N VAL A 193 3.50 -18.89 7.54
CA VAL A 193 2.54 -18.95 6.42
C VAL A 193 1.83 -17.61 6.26
N ALA A 194 1.28 -17.05 7.35
CA ALA A 194 0.59 -15.76 7.33
C ALA A 194 1.52 -14.63 6.85
N LYS A 195 2.77 -14.57 7.34
CA LYS A 195 3.75 -13.59 6.86
C LYS A 195 3.99 -13.70 5.35
N ARG A 196 4.16 -14.92 4.81
CA ARG A 196 4.37 -15.11 3.37
C ARG A 196 3.15 -14.68 2.57
N LYS A 197 1.95 -15.07 3.00
CA LYS A 197 0.66 -14.68 2.41
C LYS A 197 0.55 -13.16 2.33
N TYR A 198 0.70 -12.49 3.46
CA TYR A 198 0.52 -11.04 3.52
C TYR A 198 1.64 -10.25 2.84
N VAL A 199 2.88 -10.74 2.80
CA VAL A 199 3.93 -10.14 1.96
C VAL A 199 3.58 -10.23 0.48
N ALA A 200 3.03 -11.36 0.01
CA ALA A 200 2.62 -11.50 -1.39
C ALA A 200 1.41 -10.61 -1.72
N ILE A 201 0.44 -10.51 -0.79
CA ILE A 201 -0.72 -9.61 -0.93
C ILE A 201 -0.27 -8.15 -0.94
N GLU A 202 0.59 -7.75 -0.01
CA GLU A 202 1.15 -6.40 0.08
C GLU A 202 1.82 -6.00 -1.25
N GLN A 203 2.71 -6.85 -1.74
CA GLN A 203 3.40 -6.62 -3.00
C GLN A 203 2.42 -6.50 -4.17
N ALA A 204 1.42 -7.38 -4.26
CA ALA A 204 0.42 -7.33 -5.32
C ALA A 204 -0.42 -6.05 -5.26
N ALA A 205 -0.86 -5.65 -4.07
CA ALA A 205 -1.62 -4.43 -3.83
C ALA A 205 -0.79 -3.19 -4.20
N PHE A 206 0.47 -3.17 -3.81
CA PHE A 206 1.41 -2.11 -4.14
C PHE A 206 1.64 -2.00 -5.65
N GLU A 207 1.86 -3.14 -6.32
CA GLU A 207 2.03 -3.19 -7.77
C GLU A 207 0.78 -2.75 -8.53
N SER A 208 -0.40 -2.90 -7.92
CA SER A 208 -1.66 -2.50 -8.55
C SER A 208 -1.78 -1.00 -8.83
N GLY A 209 -1.03 -0.18 -8.10
CA GLY A 209 -0.92 1.26 -8.32
C GLY A 209 -0.36 1.62 -9.70
N MET A 210 0.32 0.70 -10.40
CA MET A 210 0.84 0.93 -11.76
C MET A 210 0.12 0.09 -12.84
N ASP A 211 -1.04 -0.48 -12.53
CA ASP A 211 -1.84 -1.28 -13.48
C ASP A 211 -2.55 -0.46 -14.56
N VAL A 212 -2.32 0.85 -14.56
CA VAL A 212 -2.72 1.74 -15.65
C VAL A 212 -1.99 1.40 -16.96
N LEU A 213 -0.86 0.69 -16.92
CA LEU A 213 -0.04 0.32 -18.08
C LEU A 213 -0.49 -0.97 -18.78
N ALA A 214 -0.16 -1.13 -20.07
CA ALA A 214 -0.37 -2.36 -20.85
C ALA A 214 0.11 -3.63 -20.11
N GLY A 215 -0.65 -4.72 -20.23
CA GLY A 215 -0.32 -6.01 -19.61
C GLY A 215 -0.59 -6.08 -18.11
N ALA A 216 -1.31 -5.13 -17.54
CA ALA A 216 -1.70 -5.16 -16.13
C ALA A 216 -2.56 -6.37 -15.77
N GLU A 217 -3.44 -6.79 -16.66
CA GLU A 217 -4.29 -7.97 -16.49
C GLU A 217 -3.44 -9.23 -16.30
N VAL A 218 -2.36 -9.36 -17.09
CA VAL A 218 -1.41 -10.47 -16.96
C VAL A 218 -0.64 -10.37 -15.64
N ARG A 219 -0.15 -9.18 -15.26
CA ARG A 219 0.55 -8.97 -13.98
C ARG A 219 -0.34 -9.28 -12.77
N ARG A 220 -1.60 -8.84 -12.80
CA ARG A 220 -2.61 -9.11 -11.79
C ARG A 220 -2.87 -10.61 -11.65
N LEU A 221 -2.99 -11.33 -12.76
CA LEU A 221 -3.11 -12.80 -12.76
C LEU A 221 -1.87 -13.47 -12.19
N GLU A 222 -0.66 -13.06 -12.61
CA GLU A 222 0.60 -13.57 -12.07
C GLU A 222 0.68 -13.35 -10.56
N ASN A 223 0.27 -12.17 -10.07
CA ASN A 223 0.25 -11.87 -8.65
C ASN A 223 -0.78 -12.69 -7.88
N LEU A 224 -1.96 -12.92 -8.47
CA LEU A 224 -2.97 -13.79 -7.87
C LEU A 224 -2.46 -15.23 -7.73
N LEU A 225 -1.75 -15.74 -8.74
CA LEU A 225 -1.12 -17.06 -8.69
C LEU A 225 -0.04 -17.12 -7.60
N LYS A 226 0.86 -16.13 -7.53
CA LYS A 226 1.88 -16.06 -6.46
C LYS A 226 1.26 -16.05 -5.06
N ILE A 227 0.17 -15.31 -4.85
CA ILE A 227 -0.52 -15.32 -3.55
C ILE A 227 -1.08 -16.72 -3.27
N SER A 228 -1.74 -17.34 -4.26
CA SER A 228 -2.28 -18.70 -4.09
C SER A 228 -1.22 -19.74 -3.73
N GLU A 229 0.02 -19.57 -4.21
CA GLU A 229 1.14 -20.47 -3.87
C GLU A 229 1.55 -20.39 -2.40
N THR A 230 1.25 -19.29 -1.71
CA THR A 230 1.48 -19.14 -0.26
C THR A 230 0.45 -19.87 0.60
N LEU A 231 -0.70 -20.21 0.02
CA LEU A 231 -1.79 -20.87 0.73
C LEU A 231 -1.63 -22.40 0.74
N PRO A 232 -2.22 -23.08 1.75
CA PRO A 232 -2.38 -24.53 1.72
C PRO A 232 -3.08 -25.01 0.44
N LEU A 233 -2.67 -26.19 -0.07
CA LEU A 233 -3.12 -26.70 -1.38
C LEU A 233 -4.64 -26.76 -1.52
N TRP A 234 -5.36 -27.10 -0.45
CA TRP A 234 -6.81 -27.23 -0.45
C TRP A 234 -7.55 -25.87 -0.45
N GLU A 235 -6.90 -24.78 -0.05
CA GLU A 235 -7.49 -23.43 -0.03
C GLU A 235 -7.32 -22.70 -1.36
N ARG A 236 -6.33 -23.08 -2.17
CA ARG A 236 -6.00 -22.38 -3.43
C ARG A 236 -7.17 -22.29 -4.41
N PRO A 237 -7.92 -23.38 -4.69
CA PRO A 237 -9.02 -23.31 -5.65
C PRO A 237 -10.10 -22.31 -5.22
N GLN A 238 -10.49 -22.31 -3.95
CA GLN A 238 -11.51 -21.40 -3.43
C GLN A 238 -11.02 -19.95 -3.43
N TYR A 239 -9.77 -19.72 -3.02
CA TYR A 239 -9.16 -18.39 -3.07
C TYR A 239 -9.18 -17.83 -4.50
N LEU A 240 -8.75 -18.63 -5.49
CA LEU A 240 -8.76 -18.24 -6.90
C LEU A 240 -10.18 -17.97 -7.40
N LEU A 241 -11.14 -18.85 -7.11
CA LEU A 241 -12.54 -18.66 -7.51
C LEU A 241 -13.15 -17.36 -6.97
N ASN A 242 -12.81 -16.99 -5.73
CA ASN A 242 -13.30 -15.76 -5.11
C ASN A 242 -12.65 -14.51 -5.72
N GLN A 243 -11.35 -14.57 -6.03
CA GLN A 243 -10.56 -13.39 -6.41
C GLN A 243 -10.47 -13.17 -7.92
N LEU A 244 -10.55 -14.22 -8.73
CA LEU A 244 -10.37 -14.17 -10.18
C LEU A 244 -11.40 -13.27 -10.88
N PRO A 245 -12.71 -13.28 -10.55
CA PRO A 245 -13.69 -12.41 -11.19
C PRO A 245 -13.36 -10.92 -11.02
N GLU A 246 -13.10 -10.49 -9.78
CA GLU A 246 -12.77 -9.09 -9.48
C GLU A 246 -11.39 -8.69 -10.07
N THR A 247 -10.46 -9.64 -10.19
CA THR A 247 -9.12 -9.42 -10.76
C THR A 247 -9.18 -9.20 -12.28
N LEU A 248 -9.98 -9.99 -13.01
CA LEU A 248 -10.12 -9.91 -14.46
C LEU A 248 -11.06 -8.79 -14.92
N PHE A 249 -12.12 -8.52 -14.16
CA PHE A 249 -13.19 -7.59 -14.53
C PHE A 249 -13.26 -6.37 -13.60
N SER A 250 -12.10 -5.86 -13.17
CA SER A 250 -12.02 -4.69 -12.30
C SER A 250 -12.57 -3.45 -13.00
N THR A 251 -13.80 -3.06 -12.64
CA THR A 251 -14.47 -1.87 -13.20
C THR A 251 -13.71 -0.60 -12.83
N GLU A 252 -13.15 -0.54 -11.62
CA GLU A 252 -12.34 0.59 -11.15
C GLU A 252 -11.03 0.74 -11.93
N LEU A 253 -10.39 -0.36 -12.35
CA LEU A 253 -9.23 -0.28 -13.24
C LEU A 253 -9.60 0.34 -14.60
N GLN A 254 -10.73 -0.07 -15.18
CA GLN A 254 -11.18 0.48 -16.47
C GLN A 254 -11.56 1.96 -16.34
N LYS A 255 -12.27 2.34 -15.27
CA LYS A 255 -12.57 3.76 -14.96
C LYS A 255 -11.29 4.58 -14.77
N THR A 256 -10.37 4.11 -13.93
CA THR A 256 -9.08 4.78 -13.67
C THR A 256 -8.32 5.01 -14.97
N ARG A 257 -8.25 4.01 -15.86
CA ARG A 257 -7.63 4.20 -17.18
C ARG A 257 -8.34 5.30 -17.96
N ILE A 258 -9.66 5.23 -18.10
CA ILE A 258 -10.46 6.24 -18.82
C ILE A 258 -10.23 7.65 -18.26
N ASP A 259 -10.16 7.80 -16.94
CA ASP A 259 -9.98 9.11 -16.31
C ASP A 259 -8.58 9.66 -16.52
N ILE A 260 -7.53 8.81 -16.44
CA ILE A 260 -6.17 9.24 -16.80
C ILE A 260 -6.11 9.59 -18.30
N PHE A 261 -6.76 8.79 -19.15
CA PHE A 261 -6.89 9.07 -20.58
C PHE A 261 -7.51 10.45 -20.85
N LYS A 262 -8.62 10.76 -20.17
CA LYS A 262 -9.29 12.08 -20.26
C LYS A 262 -8.43 13.21 -19.72
N LYS A 263 -7.88 13.08 -18.51
CA LYS A 263 -7.01 14.10 -17.89
C LYS A 263 -5.77 14.39 -18.75
N ALA A 264 -5.15 13.35 -19.33
CA ALA A 264 -4.00 13.51 -20.20
C ALA A 264 -4.37 14.18 -21.54
N TRP A 265 -5.52 13.82 -22.13
CA TRP A 265 -6.05 14.48 -23.32
C TRP A 265 -6.37 15.96 -23.06
N ASP A 266 -7.06 16.28 -21.97
CA ASP A 266 -7.49 17.64 -21.64
C ASP A 266 -6.30 18.57 -21.30
N LYS A 267 -5.19 18.01 -20.78
CA LYS A 267 -3.99 18.76 -20.40
C LYS A 267 -3.06 19.05 -21.59
N ASP A 268 -2.80 18.05 -22.45
CA ASP A 268 -1.92 18.19 -23.62
C ASP A 268 -2.24 17.10 -24.67
N PRO A 269 -3.17 17.35 -25.61
CA PRO A 269 -3.60 16.38 -26.63
C PRO A 269 -2.47 15.91 -27.54
N SER A 270 -1.47 16.76 -27.80
CA SER A 270 -0.36 16.45 -28.70
C SER A 270 0.62 15.47 -28.04
N SER A 271 1.04 15.76 -26.80
CA SER A 271 1.89 14.86 -26.01
C SER A 271 1.19 13.54 -25.68
N PHE A 272 -0.14 13.56 -25.54
CA PHE A 272 -0.94 12.37 -25.36
C PHE A 272 -0.83 11.40 -26.56
N VAL A 273 -0.95 11.90 -27.80
CA VAL A 273 -0.84 11.06 -29.00
C VAL A 273 0.59 10.54 -29.19
N GLU A 274 1.59 11.37 -28.91
CA GLU A 274 3.00 11.05 -29.21
C GLU A 274 3.70 10.21 -28.13
N LYS A 275 3.34 10.37 -26.85
CA LYS A 275 4.06 9.74 -25.71
C LYS A 275 3.19 8.79 -24.90
N PHE A 276 1.94 9.18 -24.64
CA PHE A 276 1.04 8.43 -23.76
C PHE A 276 0.44 7.19 -24.44
N ILE A 277 -0.04 7.31 -25.68
CA ILE A 277 -0.53 6.15 -26.47
C ILE A 277 0.57 5.07 -26.58
N PRO A 278 1.81 5.35 -27.01
CA PRO A 278 2.86 4.34 -27.07
C PRO A 278 3.18 3.69 -25.71
N MET A 279 3.17 4.43 -24.60
CA MET A 279 3.41 3.88 -23.26
C MET A 279 2.29 2.92 -22.81
N PHE A 280 1.06 3.13 -23.29
CA PHE A 280 -0.09 2.26 -23.06
C PHE A 280 -0.10 1.00 -23.92
N PHE A 281 0.64 0.96 -25.02
CA PHE A 281 0.69 -0.19 -25.94
C PHE A 281 2.05 -0.90 -25.98
N ASN A 282 3.15 -0.27 -25.54
CA ASN A 282 4.49 -0.86 -25.49
C ASN A 282 4.92 -1.18 -24.05
N ALA A 283 5.15 -2.47 -23.77
CA ALA A 283 5.50 -3.01 -22.45
C ALA A 283 6.93 -2.70 -21.95
N ASN A 284 7.68 -1.79 -22.57
CA ASN A 284 9.11 -1.59 -22.31
C ASN A 284 9.41 -0.18 -21.74
N LEU A 285 9.25 -0.05 -20.42
CA LEU A 285 9.36 1.23 -19.66
C LEU A 285 10.75 1.89 -19.73
N LYS A 286 11.82 1.13 -19.99
CA LYS A 286 13.20 1.65 -20.03
C LYS A 286 13.49 2.51 -21.27
N GLU A 287 12.89 2.20 -22.41
CA GLU A 287 13.09 2.95 -23.66
C GLU A 287 12.25 4.23 -23.73
N THR A 288 11.07 4.25 -23.09
CA THR A 288 10.18 5.40 -23.12
C THR A 288 10.66 6.51 -22.18
N ALA A 289 11.15 6.15 -20.97
CA ALA A 289 11.69 7.12 -20.01
C ALA A 289 13.01 7.75 -20.49
N SER A 290 13.87 6.99 -21.18
CA SER A 290 15.14 7.50 -21.72
C SER A 290 14.98 8.39 -22.96
N LYS A 291 13.91 8.22 -23.73
CA LYS A 291 13.57 9.11 -24.86
C LYS A 291 12.88 10.40 -24.44
N ALA A 292 12.14 10.40 -23.32
CA ALA A 292 11.47 11.60 -22.82
C ALA A 292 12.42 12.64 -22.18
N VAL A 293 13.65 12.24 -21.81
CA VAL A 293 14.66 13.13 -21.21
C VAL A 293 15.55 13.81 -22.26
N ASN A 294 15.52 13.34 -23.51
CA ASN A 294 16.37 13.84 -24.60
C ASN A 294 15.64 14.73 -25.63
N HIS A 295 14.43 15.21 -25.32
CA HIS A 295 13.69 16.18 -26.13
C HIS A 295 12.98 17.23 -25.25
#